data_AF-A0A7X6V923-F1
#
_entry.id   AF-A0A7X6V923-F1
#
_cell.length_a   1.000
_cell.length_b   1.000
_cell.length_c   1.000
_cell.angle_alpha   90.00
_cell.angle_beta   90.00
_cell.angle_gamma   90.00
#
_symmetry.space_group_name_H-M   'P 1'
#
loop_
_entity.id
_entity.type
_entity.pdbx_description
1 polymer ?
#
loop_
_entity_poly.entity_id
_entity_poly.type
_entity_poly.pdbx_seq_one_letter_code
_entity_poly.pdbx_strand_id
1 'polypeptide(L)'
;RIRTLENADMGKVLVIGREAFGSEQGAILKTDTFNGFSRILFLEQDYDTLVNRLGFRAMEHGVRDVKARVPGHPALSGLQENVMQNWRGASTLYEPFFELPNFETSDPAWYWCGFSNKRVWRCGNRNSVASAIIEKPSRGNWQPILDCGFDFQYSPLLEYSDSTSRMIFCQMDVSGRSEDEPAAARLVKNIIEYLSDSKKSRFKTVIYDGDERGSKLLEQLGVDFKSIGTGSISKNSLFVLGPGTKMKDLRPLISQGICAIGVGLEETDLKSILPGELEAVTESVVSVVDKTLGRQPEFTGISNAELHWRETPVIAALKTADSGKNPALQIMRYGAGKIILSQAAPWHFAYESKPYLRTTFRRNLFMISRLLDNSGALMQAPVHSFLSTPPKLARQDLSTGWKTSDETHLDNPADNCWRADYDDSQWDIIELPSYFSHLGYVWYRKTFKLEKSLPDDLTLYIGACDDESWIWLNGKFLGEVTTKTNPGDYWSFTREYTIPAELLNENSDNTIVVRVNNTYLDGGIAGKPAITTRGSWLDSYYIQIPEADDDPYRYYRW
;
A
#
# COMPACT_ATOMS: atom_id res chain seq x y z
N ARG A 1 0.09 5.55 27.32
CA ARG A 1 1.31 4.83 27.73
C ARG A 1 0.92 3.63 28.60
N ILE A 2 0.80 2.42 28.04
CA ILE A 2 0.61 1.19 28.84
C ILE A 2 2.01 0.67 29.17
N ARG A 3 2.36 0.59 30.46
CA ARG A 3 3.73 0.30 30.93
C ARG A 3 4.05 -1.18 31.12
N THR A 4 3.08 -2.09 31.19
CA THR A 4 3.30 -3.54 31.11
C THR A 4 1.96 -4.25 30.82
N LEU A 5 1.95 -5.24 29.93
CA LEU A 5 0.77 -6.04 29.55
C LEU A 5 0.65 -7.34 30.35
N GLU A 6 1.48 -7.53 31.38
CA GLU A 6 1.56 -8.77 32.18
C GLU A 6 0.23 -9.14 32.89
N ASN A 7 -0.71 -8.19 33.00
CA ASN A 7 -2.03 -8.38 33.60
C ASN A 7 -3.20 -8.11 32.64
N ALA A 8 -2.96 -8.10 31.32
CA ALA A 8 -4.01 -7.78 30.37
C ALA A 8 -4.98 -8.94 30.15
N ASP A 9 -6.29 -8.65 30.23
CA ASP A 9 -7.34 -9.60 29.91
C ASP A 9 -7.43 -9.78 28.38
N MET A 10 -6.89 -10.89 27.91
CA MET A 10 -6.84 -11.27 26.49
C MET A 10 -8.23 -11.46 25.83
N GLY A 11 -9.32 -11.46 26.63
CA GLY A 11 -10.69 -11.43 26.14
C GLY A 11 -11.21 -10.05 25.75
N LYS A 12 -10.51 -8.97 26.14
CA LYS A 12 -10.91 -7.57 25.88
C LYS A 12 -10.34 -7.03 24.57
N VAL A 13 -10.89 -5.89 24.13
CA VAL A 13 -10.39 -5.16 22.97
C VAL A 13 -9.07 -4.46 23.33
N LEU A 14 -8.02 -4.73 22.56
CA LEU A 14 -6.77 -3.96 22.60
C LEU A 14 -6.93 -2.69 21.78
N VAL A 15 -6.71 -1.52 22.38
CA VAL A 15 -6.69 -0.24 21.66
C VAL A 15 -5.26 0.25 21.51
N ILE A 16 -4.79 0.31 20.27
CA ILE A 16 -3.56 0.98 19.88
C ILE A 16 -3.89 2.44 19.63
N GLY A 17 -3.31 3.31 20.47
CA GLY A 17 -3.51 4.75 20.38
C GLY A 17 -2.91 5.39 19.14
N ARG A 18 -3.32 6.64 18.90
CA ARG A 18 -2.76 7.47 17.84
C ARG A 18 -1.23 7.56 17.94
N GLU A 19 -0.54 7.44 16.80
CA GLU A 19 0.93 7.52 16.65
C GLU A 19 1.72 6.56 17.56
N ALA A 20 1.07 5.52 18.12
CA ALA A 20 1.70 4.62 19.08
C ALA A 20 2.85 3.79 18.49
N PHE A 21 2.91 3.67 17.16
CA PHE A 21 3.88 2.87 16.43
C PHE A 21 4.99 3.69 15.74
N GLY A 22 4.98 5.03 15.82
CA GLY A 22 5.93 5.89 15.11
C GLY A 22 7.28 6.12 15.80
N SER A 23 7.42 5.84 17.10
CA SER A 23 8.69 6.08 17.83
C SER A 23 9.67 4.90 17.75
N GLU A 24 10.99 5.14 17.82
CA GLU A 24 12.04 4.10 17.95
C GLU A 24 11.83 3.19 19.18
N GLN A 25 11.20 3.73 20.23
CA GLN A 25 10.76 3.00 21.43
C GLN A 25 9.28 2.55 21.33
N GLY A 26 8.68 2.73 20.15
CA GLY A 26 7.27 2.53 19.87
C GLY A 26 6.88 1.09 20.10
N ALA A 27 6.30 0.87 21.28
CA ALA A 27 5.82 -0.38 21.85
C ALA A 27 6.31 -1.60 21.04
N ILE A 28 7.53 -2.07 21.32
CA ILE A 28 7.87 -3.46 21.00
C ILE A 28 6.98 -4.29 21.92
N LEU A 29 5.73 -4.46 21.52
CA LEU A 29 4.85 -5.46 22.07
C LEU A 29 5.54 -6.77 21.72
N LYS A 30 6.00 -7.51 22.74
CA LYS A 30 6.51 -8.86 22.52
C LYS A 30 5.46 -9.61 21.71
N THR A 31 5.88 -10.26 20.64
CA THR A 31 5.03 -10.97 19.68
C THR A 31 3.96 -11.82 20.37
N ASP A 32 4.36 -12.55 21.42
CA ASP A 32 3.47 -13.42 22.18
C ASP A 32 2.35 -12.67 22.91
N THR A 33 2.63 -11.46 23.38
CA THR A 33 1.64 -10.61 24.05
C THR A 33 0.65 -10.03 23.04
N PHE A 34 1.13 -9.59 21.88
CA PHE A 34 0.25 -9.10 20.82
C PHE A 34 -0.65 -10.20 20.26
N ASN A 35 -0.07 -11.38 19.98
CA ASN A 35 -0.78 -12.56 19.47
C ASN A 35 -1.83 -13.11 20.45
N GLY A 36 -1.77 -12.73 21.72
CA GLY A 36 -2.81 -13.06 22.69
C GLY A 36 -4.13 -12.30 22.48
N PHE A 37 -4.13 -11.17 21.79
CA PHE A 37 -5.33 -10.37 21.55
C PHE A 37 -6.03 -10.77 20.25
N SER A 38 -7.30 -11.15 20.36
CA SER A 38 -8.13 -11.51 19.21
C SER A 38 -8.97 -10.34 18.66
N ARG A 39 -8.97 -9.19 19.34
CA ARG A 39 -9.81 -8.02 19.02
C ARG A 39 -8.99 -6.74 19.18
N ILE A 40 -8.78 -6.02 18.09
CA ILE A 40 -7.80 -4.93 18.07
C ILE A 40 -8.36 -3.71 17.35
N LEU A 41 -8.21 -2.54 17.95
CA LEU A 41 -8.50 -1.25 17.35
C LEU A 41 -7.20 -0.48 17.18
N PHE A 42 -6.87 -0.10 15.96
CA PHE A 42 -5.81 0.84 15.65
C PHE A 42 -6.43 2.21 15.40
N LEU A 43 -6.01 3.20 16.20
CA LEU A 43 -6.27 4.60 15.95
C LEU A 43 -5.22 5.18 15.00
N GLU A 44 -5.33 6.47 14.69
CA GLU A 44 -4.64 7.16 13.60
C GLU A 44 -3.12 6.98 13.66
N GLN A 45 -2.50 6.61 12.54
CA GLN A 45 -1.04 6.53 12.45
C GLN A 45 -0.57 7.46 11.34
N ASP A 46 0.65 7.97 11.45
CA ASP A 46 1.24 8.77 10.40
C ASP A 46 1.60 7.93 9.16
N TYR A 47 1.92 8.62 8.07
CA TYR A 47 2.23 8.02 6.78
C TYR A 47 3.44 7.08 6.89
N ASP A 48 4.49 7.50 7.60
CA ASP A 48 5.70 6.71 7.82
C ASP A 48 5.35 5.38 8.50
N THR A 49 4.55 5.41 9.56
CA THR A 49 4.11 4.21 10.26
C THR A 49 3.26 3.32 9.36
N LEU A 50 2.27 3.88 8.65
CA LEU A 50 1.41 3.10 7.76
C LEU A 50 2.23 2.37 6.68
N VAL A 51 3.17 3.08 6.06
CA VAL A 51 3.91 2.59 4.89
C VAL A 51 5.14 1.78 5.27
N ASN A 52 5.99 2.32 6.14
CA ASN A 52 7.29 1.76 6.45
C ASN A 52 7.23 0.72 7.57
N ARG A 53 6.28 0.86 8.52
CA ARG A 53 6.10 -0.12 9.60
C ARG A 53 5.01 -1.14 9.31
N LEU A 54 3.84 -0.70 8.86
CA LEU A 54 2.67 -1.56 8.73
C LEU A 54 2.50 -2.16 7.32
N GLY A 55 3.34 -1.75 6.36
CA GLY A 55 3.35 -2.30 5.00
C GLY A 55 2.17 -1.86 4.13
N PHE A 56 1.40 -0.84 4.53
CA PHE A 56 0.34 -0.31 3.70
C PHE A 56 0.89 0.53 2.54
N ARG A 57 0.08 0.71 1.50
CA ARG A 57 0.15 1.91 0.66
C ARG A 57 -0.82 2.91 1.23
N ALA A 58 -0.37 4.14 1.43
CA ALA A 58 -1.18 5.18 2.02
C ALA A 58 -0.99 6.50 1.27
N MET A 59 -1.79 7.50 1.63
CA MET A 59 -1.67 8.89 1.17
C MET A 59 -1.99 9.90 2.26
N GLU A 60 -1.28 11.02 2.26
CA GLU A 60 -1.58 12.20 3.06
C GLU A 60 -2.56 13.14 2.35
N HIS A 61 -3.84 12.81 2.48
CA HIS A 61 -4.99 13.48 1.87
C HIS A 61 -5.40 14.82 2.53
N GLY A 62 -5.77 14.69 3.81
CA GLY A 62 -6.67 15.65 4.47
C GLY A 62 -8.12 15.61 3.93
N VAL A 63 -8.67 14.40 3.69
CA VAL A 63 -10.01 14.19 3.13
C VAL A 63 -11.09 14.84 4.02
N ARG A 64 -12.11 15.44 3.40
CA ARG A 64 -13.24 16.13 4.09
C ARG A 64 -14.60 15.47 3.91
N ASP A 65 -14.68 14.40 3.11
CA ASP A 65 -15.92 13.66 2.85
C ASP A 65 -15.58 12.17 2.64
N VAL A 66 -16.31 11.28 3.31
CA VAL A 66 -16.17 9.82 3.20
C VAL A 66 -17.54 9.18 3.00
N LYS A 67 -17.59 8.06 2.29
CA LYS A 67 -18.85 7.37 1.94
C LYS A 67 -18.96 6.03 2.67
N ALA A 68 -20.17 5.70 3.12
CA ALA A 68 -20.43 4.43 3.78
C ALA A 68 -20.42 3.28 2.77
N ARG A 69 -19.36 2.48 2.76
CA ARG A 69 -19.24 1.29 1.92
C ARG A 69 -20.06 0.13 2.47
N VAL A 70 -20.18 0.05 3.79
CA VAL A 70 -21.06 -0.90 4.47
C VAL A 70 -22.01 -0.13 5.40
N PRO A 71 -23.09 0.49 4.88
CA PRO A 71 -23.96 1.36 5.69
C PRO A 71 -24.60 0.66 6.91
N GLY A 72 -24.84 -0.65 6.81
CA GLY A 72 -25.38 -1.46 7.92
C GLY A 72 -24.33 -1.93 8.93
N HIS A 73 -23.07 -1.52 8.81
CA HIS A 73 -22.01 -1.96 9.71
C HIS A 73 -22.23 -1.39 11.13
N PRO A 74 -22.12 -2.19 12.20
CA PRO A 74 -22.36 -1.71 13.57
C PRO A 74 -21.52 -0.48 13.97
N ALA A 75 -20.29 -0.37 13.47
CA ALA A 75 -19.43 0.81 13.66
C ALA A 75 -20.09 2.13 13.21
N LEU A 76 -21.00 2.08 12.22
CA LEU A 76 -21.68 3.26 11.67
C LEU A 76 -23.06 3.51 12.30
N SER A 77 -23.43 2.78 13.36
CA SER A 77 -24.75 2.90 13.99
C SER A 77 -25.03 4.33 14.49
N GLY A 78 -26.06 4.96 13.90
CA GLY A 78 -26.45 6.34 14.21
C GLY A 78 -25.60 7.41 13.51
N LEU A 79 -24.70 7.03 12.60
CA LEU A 79 -23.90 7.94 11.77
C LEU A 79 -24.45 7.92 10.34
N GLN A 80 -25.14 8.99 9.97
CA GLN A 80 -25.62 9.22 8.61
C GLN A 80 -24.53 9.87 7.74
N GLU A 81 -24.64 9.77 6.41
CA GLU A 81 -23.62 10.32 5.50
C GLU A 81 -23.37 11.82 5.70
N ASN A 82 -24.40 12.59 6.03
CA ASN A 82 -24.28 14.03 6.24
C ASN A 82 -23.40 14.42 7.44
N VAL A 83 -23.16 13.52 8.39
CA VAL A 83 -22.27 13.74 9.56
C VAL A 83 -20.88 13.09 9.37
N MET A 84 -20.62 12.51 8.20
CA MET A 84 -19.31 11.92 7.83
C MET A 84 -18.51 12.84 6.90
N GLN A 85 -18.75 14.15 6.99
CA GLN A 85 -18.07 15.16 6.19
C GLN A 85 -17.86 16.43 7.02
N ASN A 86 -16.82 17.17 6.68
CA ASN A 86 -16.51 18.50 7.22
C ASN A 86 -16.55 18.59 8.76
N TRP A 87 -15.86 17.67 9.44
CA TRP A 87 -15.82 17.61 10.90
C TRP A 87 -15.27 18.88 11.54
N ARG A 88 -15.76 19.23 12.73
CA ARG A 88 -15.39 20.46 13.43
C ARG A 88 -13.88 20.58 13.69
N GLY A 89 -13.39 21.81 13.75
CA GLY A 89 -11.98 22.11 14.00
C GLY A 89 -11.03 21.61 12.91
N ALA A 90 -9.76 21.46 13.29
CA ALA A 90 -8.70 20.90 12.47
C ALA A 90 -8.15 19.61 13.07
N SER A 91 -7.79 18.66 12.20
CA SER A 91 -6.98 17.51 12.60
C SER A 91 -5.55 17.94 12.92
N THR A 92 -4.94 17.29 13.91
CA THR A 92 -3.55 17.56 14.33
C THR A 92 -2.60 16.40 14.02
N LEU A 93 -3.00 15.42 13.20
CA LEU A 93 -2.10 14.30 12.82
C LEU A 93 -0.87 14.79 12.04
N TYR A 94 -1.03 15.87 11.29
CA TYR A 94 0.07 16.54 10.60
C TYR A 94 -0.02 18.03 10.86
N GLU A 95 1.07 18.74 10.55
CA GLU A 95 1.04 20.19 10.45
C GLU A 95 0.02 20.64 9.37
N PRO A 96 -0.66 21.78 9.59
CA PRO A 96 -1.69 22.26 8.67
C PRO A 96 -1.09 22.73 7.34
N PHE A 97 0.13 23.25 7.36
CA PHE A 97 0.80 23.81 6.19
C PHE A 97 2.15 23.13 5.99
N PHE A 98 2.57 23.08 4.74
CA PHE A 98 3.94 22.73 4.44
C PHE A 98 4.87 23.89 4.74
N GLU A 99 6.10 23.57 5.15
CA GLU A 99 7.20 24.51 5.04
C GLU A 99 7.52 24.68 3.56
N LEU A 100 7.38 25.92 3.08
CA LEU A 100 7.64 26.29 1.69
C LEU A 100 8.95 27.09 1.65
N PRO A 101 9.80 26.89 0.62
CA PRO A 101 11.01 27.68 0.47
C PRO A 101 10.67 29.16 0.25
N ASN A 102 11.59 30.06 0.59
CA ASN A 102 11.42 31.51 0.41
C ASN A 102 11.06 31.91 -1.05
N PHE A 103 11.49 31.11 -2.02
CA PHE A 103 11.14 31.28 -3.42
C PHE A 103 10.76 29.91 -4.02
N GLU A 104 9.51 29.78 -4.47
CA GLU A 104 8.98 28.55 -5.05
C GLU A 104 9.32 28.45 -6.54
N THR A 105 10.23 27.56 -6.91
CA THR A 105 10.57 27.25 -8.31
C THR A 105 9.93 25.94 -8.80
N SER A 106 9.31 25.17 -7.90
CA SER A 106 8.70 23.88 -8.22
C SER A 106 7.65 23.46 -7.18
N ASP A 107 6.69 22.63 -7.59
CA ASP A 107 5.74 22.02 -6.65
C ASP A 107 6.43 21.23 -5.53
N PRO A 108 5.79 21.14 -4.34
CA PRO A 108 6.27 20.29 -3.26
C PRO A 108 6.50 18.85 -3.70
N ALA A 109 7.68 18.32 -3.37
CA ALA A 109 7.99 16.91 -3.56
C ALA A 109 7.44 16.08 -2.39
N TRP A 110 7.07 14.84 -2.68
CA TRP A 110 6.56 13.87 -1.72
C TRP A 110 7.06 12.48 -2.04
N TYR A 111 7.48 11.72 -1.03
CA TYR A 111 7.87 10.34 -1.22
C TYR A 111 6.65 9.42 -1.12
N TRP A 112 6.31 8.77 -2.22
CA TRP A 112 5.26 7.77 -2.28
C TRP A 112 5.80 6.42 -2.73
N CYS A 113 5.71 5.39 -1.88
CA CYS A 113 6.13 4.03 -2.19
C CYS A 113 7.53 3.93 -2.85
N GLY A 114 8.48 4.73 -2.37
CA GLY A 114 9.87 4.76 -2.88
C GLY A 114 10.11 5.76 -4.01
N PHE A 115 9.08 6.41 -4.53
CA PHE A 115 9.18 7.38 -5.62
C PHE A 115 9.07 8.81 -5.11
N SER A 116 9.92 9.71 -5.61
CA SER A 116 9.77 11.15 -5.39
C SER A 116 8.77 11.72 -6.40
N ASN A 117 7.52 11.89 -5.97
CA ASN A 117 6.45 12.51 -6.75
C ASN A 117 6.29 14.00 -6.41
N LYS A 118 5.52 14.72 -7.23
CA LYS A 118 5.04 16.08 -6.91
C LYS A 118 3.63 15.99 -6.34
N ARG A 119 3.23 16.90 -5.45
CA ARG A 119 1.85 17.01 -4.95
C ARG A 119 1.38 18.46 -4.91
N VAL A 120 0.07 18.66 -4.87
CA VAL A 120 -0.53 19.99 -4.61
C VAL A 120 -0.24 20.43 -3.18
N TRP A 121 -0.17 21.74 -2.99
CA TRP A 121 -0.19 22.38 -1.67
C TRP A 121 -1.36 21.89 -0.83
N ARG A 122 -1.09 21.66 0.46
CA ARG A 122 -2.11 21.34 1.45
C ARG A 122 -2.58 22.64 2.11
N CYS A 123 -3.83 23.03 1.87
CA CYS A 123 -4.43 24.23 2.47
C CYS A 123 -5.06 23.93 3.84
N GLY A 124 -4.27 23.49 4.82
CA GLY A 124 -4.75 23.26 6.20
C GLY A 124 -5.48 21.93 6.43
N ASN A 125 -5.71 21.64 7.72
CA ASN A 125 -6.38 20.42 8.21
C ASN A 125 -7.80 20.67 8.72
N ARG A 126 -8.29 21.90 8.55
CA ARG A 126 -9.64 22.26 8.96
C ARG A 126 -10.65 21.46 8.16
N ASN A 127 -11.68 20.97 8.84
CA ASN A 127 -12.76 20.18 8.27
C ASN A 127 -12.36 18.78 7.77
N SER A 128 -11.10 18.37 7.95
CA SER A 128 -10.67 17.03 7.58
C SER A 128 -11.29 15.99 8.51
N VAL A 129 -11.76 14.90 7.89
CA VAL A 129 -12.30 13.70 8.54
C VAL A 129 -11.30 12.56 8.56
N ALA A 130 -10.30 12.57 7.68
CA ALA A 130 -9.18 11.63 7.67
C ALA A 130 -7.94 12.28 7.05
N SER A 131 -6.84 12.31 7.80
CA SER A 131 -5.60 12.98 7.36
C SER A 131 -4.67 12.05 6.57
N ALA A 132 -4.55 10.79 7.00
CA ALA A 132 -3.88 9.72 6.27
C ALA A 132 -4.93 8.70 5.82
N ILE A 133 -4.80 8.16 4.60
CA ILE A 133 -5.77 7.20 4.05
C ILE A 133 -5.05 5.99 3.47
N ILE A 134 -5.58 4.80 3.70
CA ILE A 134 -4.98 3.52 3.27
C ILE A 134 -5.58 3.12 1.93
N GLU A 135 -4.74 2.77 0.95
CA GLU A 135 -5.20 2.16 -0.31
C GLU A 135 -5.80 0.79 0.01
N LYS A 136 -6.99 0.51 -0.53
CA LYS A 136 -7.71 -0.74 -0.27
C LYS A 136 -6.84 -1.96 -0.62
N PRO A 137 -6.48 -2.81 0.35
CA PRO A 137 -5.55 -3.90 0.06
C PRO A 137 -6.23 -5.07 -0.66
N SER A 138 -5.52 -5.69 -1.61
CA SER A 138 -6.05 -6.79 -2.43
C SER A 138 -5.79 -8.16 -1.81
N ARG A 139 -4.70 -8.33 -1.06
CA ARG A 139 -4.31 -9.58 -0.40
C ARG A 139 -4.70 -9.58 1.07
N GLY A 140 -5.41 -10.62 1.49
CA GLY A 140 -5.97 -10.75 2.84
C GLY A 140 -7.46 -10.42 2.93
N ASN A 141 -8.10 -10.81 4.03
CA ASN A 141 -9.53 -10.59 4.29
C ASN A 141 -9.81 -9.15 4.77
N TRP A 142 -9.58 -8.18 3.89
CA TRP A 142 -9.81 -6.75 4.17
C TRP A 142 -11.20 -6.30 3.75
N GLN A 143 -11.91 -5.60 4.63
CA GLN A 143 -13.22 -5.01 4.38
C GLN A 143 -13.20 -3.49 4.60
N PRO A 144 -13.38 -2.67 3.55
CA PRO A 144 -13.62 -1.25 3.72
C PRO A 144 -15.01 -1.03 4.32
N ILE A 145 -15.06 -0.34 5.46
CA ILE A 145 -16.31 0.12 6.07
C ILE A 145 -16.70 1.47 5.49
N LEU A 146 -15.70 2.33 5.24
CA LEU A 146 -15.82 3.63 4.59
C LEU A 146 -14.91 3.70 3.36
N ASP A 147 -15.33 4.39 2.31
CA ASP A 147 -14.53 4.67 1.11
C ASP A 147 -14.24 6.18 0.99
N CYS A 148 -13.09 6.51 0.39
CA CYS A 148 -12.69 7.90 0.16
C CYS A 148 -11.60 8.05 -0.92
N GLY A 149 -11.20 9.30 -1.15
CA GLY A 149 -10.08 9.64 -2.01
C GLY A 149 -10.37 9.49 -3.50
N PHE A 150 -9.33 9.58 -4.33
CA PHE A 150 -9.46 9.49 -5.79
C PHE A 150 -10.17 8.18 -6.18
N ASP A 151 -11.33 8.34 -6.83
CA ASP A 151 -12.08 7.24 -7.44
C ASP A 151 -12.42 6.12 -6.42
N PHE A 152 -12.57 6.45 -5.12
CA PHE A 152 -12.80 5.49 -4.03
C PHE A 152 -11.73 4.39 -3.87
N GLN A 153 -10.49 4.66 -4.25
CA GLN A 153 -9.36 3.73 -4.12
C GLN A 153 -8.90 3.52 -2.66
N TYR A 154 -9.30 4.40 -1.75
CA TYR A 154 -8.80 4.44 -0.37
C TYR A 154 -9.92 4.22 0.65
N SER A 155 -9.54 3.77 1.83
CA SER A 155 -10.44 3.57 2.96
C SER A 155 -9.81 4.12 4.26
N PRO A 156 -10.50 5.02 4.97
CA PRO A 156 -10.06 5.52 6.28
C PRO A 156 -10.56 4.64 7.44
N LEU A 157 -11.39 3.63 7.16
CA LEU A 157 -11.89 2.70 8.16
C LEU A 157 -11.95 1.29 7.54
N LEU A 158 -10.93 0.50 7.84
CA LEU A 158 -10.72 -0.85 7.31
C LEU A 158 -10.85 -1.88 8.43
N GLU A 159 -11.58 -2.95 8.17
CA GLU A 159 -11.56 -4.16 8.99
C GLU A 159 -10.67 -5.22 8.34
N TYR A 160 -9.91 -5.93 9.17
CA TYR A 160 -9.21 -7.15 8.82
C TYR A 160 -9.67 -8.27 9.74
N SER A 161 -9.83 -9.50 9.21
CA SER A 161 -10.05 -10.65 10.08
C SER A 161 -9.38 -11.91 9.55
N ASP A 162 -8.87 -12.73 10.47
CA ASP A 162 -8.33 -14.04 10.16
C ASP A 162 -8.88 -15.08 11.16
N SER A 163 -8.27 -16.27 11.21
CA SER A 163 -8.69 -17.34 12.11
C SER A 163 -8.44 -17.04 13.60
N THR A 164 -7.58 -16.08 13.90
CA THR A 164 -7.10 -15.74 15.23
C THR A 164 -7.66 -14.42 15.75
N SER A 165 -7.88 -13.45 14.86
CA SER A 165 -8.05 -12.04 15.21
C SER A 165 -9.04 -11.31 14.31
N ARG A 166 -9.61 -10.24 14.86
CA ARG A 166 -10.39 -9.21 14.17
C ARG A 166 -9.83 -7.85 14.55
N MET A 167 -9.50 -7.06 13.54
CA MET A 167 -8.81 -5.78 13.70
C MET A 167 -9.56 -4.68 12.95
N ILE A 168 -9.71 -3.50 13.55
CA ILE A 168 -10.14 -2.30 12.85
C ILE A 168 -8.98 -1.32 12.79
N PHE A 169 -8.63 -0.88 11.58
CA PHE A 169 -7.72 0.22 11.31
C PHE A 169 -8.53 1.48 11.04
N CYS A 170 -8.58 2.36 12.04
CA CYS A 170 -9.27 3.64 12.00
C CYS A 170 -8.26 4.76 11.75
N GLN A 171 -8.26 5.27 10.51
CA GLN A 171 -7.53 6.47 10.09
C GLN A 171 -8.46 7.68 9.91
N MET A 172 -9.73 7.55 10.34
CA MET A 172 -10.58 8.71 10.59
C MET A 172 -9.95 9.54 11.72
N ASP A 173 -9.90 10.86 11.58
CA ASP A 173 -9.32 11.82 12.53
C ASP A 173 -10.22 11.97 13.77
N VAL A 174 -10.43 10.87 14.50
CA VAL A 174 -11.32 10.72 15.66
C VAL A 174 -10.73 11.25 16.96
N SER A 175 -9.41 11.50 16.97
CA SER A 175 -8.65 11.98 18.11
C SER A 175 -7.72 13.14 17.74
N GLY A 176 -7.29 13.90 18.75
CA GLY A 176 -6.38 15.05 18.58
C GLY A 176 -6.91 16.06 17.55
N ARG A 177 -8.04 16.67 17.87
CA ARG A 177 -8.65 17.75 17.07
C ARG A 177 -8.63 19.06 17.86
N SER A 178 -8.67 20.19 17.16
CA SER A 178 -8.78 21.51 17.80
C SER A 178 -10.18 21.79 18.37
N GLU A 179 -11.20 21.04 17.96
CA GLU A 179 -12.56 21.10 18.49
C GLU A 179 -13.13 19.69 18.63
N ASP A 180 -14.02 19.49 19.59
CA ASP A 180 -14.73 18.23 19.75
C ASP A 180 -15.67 17.95 18.56
N GLU A 181 -15.69 16.69 18.12
CA GLU A 181 -16.56 16.20 17.05
C GLU A 181 -17.43 15.05 17.58
N PRO A 182 -18.74 15.26 17.80
CA PRO A 182 -19.65 14.21 18.28
C PRO A 182 -19.69 12.97 17.38
N ALA A 183 -19.56 13.13 16.05
CA ALA A 183 -19.53 11.99 15.13
C ALA A 183 -18.31 11.10 15.35
N ALA A 184 -17.14 11.69 15.63
CA ALA A 184 -15.92 10.98 15.96
C ALA A 184 -16.05 10.18 17.26
N ALA A 185 -16.55 10.82 18.33
CA ALA A 185 -16.76 10.16 19.62
C ALA A 185 -17.74 8.98 19.49
N ARG A 186 -18.83 9.16 18.73
CA ARG A 186 -19.80 8.10 18.46
C ARG A 186 -19.20 6.96 17.64
N LEU A 187 -18.39 7.26 16.64
CA LEU A 187 -17.70 6.25 15.83
C LEU A 187 -16.80 5.36 16.68
N VAL A 188 -15.94 5.95 17.52
CA VAL A 188 -15.05 5.19 18.41
C VAL A 188 -15.84 4.30 19.36
N LYS A 189 -16.92 4.84 19.96
CA LYS A 189 -17.82 4.05 20.83
C LYS A 189 -18.38 2.83 20.09
N ASN A 190 -18.95 3.05 18.91
CA ASN A 190 -19.57 1.98 18.12
C ASN A 190 -18.52 0.91 17.70
N ILE A 191 -17.30 1.32 17.36
CA ILE A 191 -16.20 0.40 17.01
C ILE A 191 -15.83 -0.49 18.22
N ILE A 192 -15.69 0.10 19.41
CA ILE A 192 -15.35 -0.65 20.62
C ILE A 192 -16.47 -1.64 20.98
N GLU A 193 -17.73 -1.21 20.92
CA GLU A 193 -18.91 -2.07 21.15
C GLU A 193 -18.92 -3.24 20.16
N TYR A 194 -18.75 -2.94 18.87
CA TYR A 194 -18.68 -3.95 17.81
C TYR A 194 -17.55 -4.96 18.02
N LEU A 195 -16.32 -4.51 18.30
CA LEU A 195 -15.19 -5.40 18.52
C LEU A 195 -15.41 -6.26 19.77
N SER A 196 -15.98 -5.70 20.84
CA SER A 196 -16.28 -6.43 22.07
C SER A 196 -17.26 -7.59 21.84
N ASP A 197 -18.28 -7.35 21.03
CA ASP A 197 -19.33 -8.34 20.71
C ASP A 197 -18.94 -9.27 19.55
N SER A 198 -17.86 -8.95 18.83
CA SER A 198 -17.45 -9.71 17.65
C SER A 198 -17.09 -11.17 17.98
N LYS A 199 -17.46 -12.06 17.07
CA LYS A 199 -17.14 -13.49 17.13
C LYS A 199 -15.97 -13.79 16.20
N LYS A 200 -15.22 -14.84 16.52
CA LYS A 200 -14.17 -15.36 15.63
C LYS A 200 -14.77 -15.71 14.27
N SER A 201 -14.10 -15.27 13.21
CA SER A 201 -14.47 -15.59 11.84
C SER A 201 -14.34 -17.10 11.61
N ARG A 202 -15.26 -17.67 10.82
CA ARG A 202 -15.24 -19.07 10.42
C ARG A 202 -15.00 -19.14 8.92
N PHE A 203 -14.03 -19.94 8.52
CA PHE A 203 -13.62 -20.06 7.13
C PHE A 203 -13.95 -21.45 6.58
N LYS A 204 -14.18 -21.49 5.28
CA LYS A 204 -14.46 -22.68 4.50
C LYS A 204 -13.16 -23.22 3.90
N THR A 205 -13.13 -24.52 3.68
CA THR A 205 -12.07 -25.13 2.87
C THR A 205 -12.28 -24.73 1.42
N VAL A 206 -11.31 -24.04 0.81
CA VAL A 206 -11.38 -23.68 -0.61
C VAL A 206 -10.97 -24.88 -1.47
N ILE A 207 -11.81 -25.21 -2.44
CA ILE A 207 -11.55 -26.24 -3.44
C ILE A 207 -11.52 -25.55 -4.80
N TYR A 208 -10.38 -25.63 -5.49
CA TYR A 208 -10.19 -25.05 -6.81
C TYR A 208 -10.31 -26.10 -7.91
N ASP A 209 -11.00 -25.73 -8.99
CA ASP A 209 -11.06 -26.50 -10.23
C ASP A 209 -10.99 -25.55 -11.44
N GLY A 210 -9.96 -25.69 -12.26
CA GLY A 210 -9.67 -24.81 -13.39
C GLY A 210 -8.19 -24.88 -13.76
N ASP A 211 -7.77 -23.99 -14.64
CA ASP A 211 -6.40 -23.92 -15.14
C ASP A 211 -5.40 -23.15 -14.24
N GLU A 212 -4.20 -22.90 -14.78
CA GLU A 212 -3.12 -22.23 -14.05
C GLU A 212 -3.42 -20.76 -13.74
N ARG A 213 -4.29 -20.09 -14.53
CA ARG A 213 -4.59 -18.65 -14.35
C ARG A 213 -5.28 -18.41 -13.02
N GLY A 214 -6.30 -19.21 -12.71
CA GLY A 214 -7.05 -19.06 -11.47
C GLY A 214 -6.27 -19.56 -10.24
N SER A 215 -5.50 -20.65 -10.36
CA SER A 215 -4.66 -21.12 -9.24
C SER A 215 -3.58 -20.10 -8.86
N LYS A 216 -2.86 -19.52 -9.84
CA LYS A 216 -1.91 -18.42 -9.56
C LYS A 216 -2.56 -17.21 -8.90
N LEU A 217 -3.76 -16.84 -9.35
CA LEU A 217 -4.51 -15.74 -8.72
C LEU A 217 -4.82 -16.03 -7.26
N LEU A 218 -5.28 -17.25 -6.94
CA LEU A 218 -5.56 -17.66 -5.57
C LEU A 218 -4.29 -17.66 -4.69
N GLU A 219 -3.17 -18.14 -5.21
CA GLU A 219 -1.87 -18.10 -4.53
C GLU A 219 -1.44 -16.65 -4.22
N GLN A 220 -1.52 -15.76 -5.21
CA GLN A 220 -1.18 -14.34 -5.05
C GLN A 220 -2.07 -13.62 -4.03
N LEU A 221 -3.37 -13.96 -3.97
CA LEU A 221 -4.31 -13.45 -2.98
C LEU A 221 -4.10 -14.08 -1.58
N GLY A 222 -3.25 -15.09 -1.45
CA GLY A 222 -2.92 -15.77 -0.21
C GLY A 222 -3.95 -16.83 0.20
N VAL A 223 -4.75 -17.36 -0.73
CA VAL A 223 -5.74 -18.39 -0.45
C VAL A 223 -5.05 -19.75 -0.33
N ASP A 224 -5.31 -20.48 0.76
CA ASP A 224 -4.98 -21.89 0.87
C ASP A 224 -6.12 -22.73 0.25
N PHE A 225 -5.84 -23.45 -0.84
CA PHE A 225 -6.83 -24.22 -1.58
C PHE A 225 -6.35 -25.62 -1.94
N LYS A 226 -7.31 -26.52 -2.17
CA LYS A 226 -7.08 -27.89 -2.62
C LYS A 226 -7.59 -28.09 -4.03
N SER A 227 -6.90 -28.89 -4.84
CA SER A 227 -7.41 -29.30 -6.16
C SER A 227 -8.54 -30.32 -6.03
N ILE A 228 -9.47 -30.27 -6.97
CA ILE A 228 -10.59 -31.22 -7.02
C ILE A 228 -10.10 -32.68 -7.17
N GLY A 229 -10.60 -33.57 -6.31
CA GLY A 229 -10.19 -34.98 -6.24
C GLY A 229 -9.34 -35.37 -5.02
N THR A 230 -8.82 -34.40 -4.27
CA THR A 230 -8.00 -34.66 -3.06
C THR A 230 -8.79 -34.68 -1.74
N GLY A 231 -10.12 -34.57 -1.77
CA GLY A 231 -10.94 -34.54 -0.56
C GLY A 231 -12.43 -34.82 -0.78
N SER A 232 -13.13 -35.13 0.31
CA SER A 232 -14.59 -35.29 0.32
C SER A 232 -15.28 -33.93 0.22
N ILE A 233 -16.28 -33.82 -0.65
CA ILE A 233 -17.11 -32.62 -0.78
C ILE A 233 -17.92 -32.46 0.51
N SER A 234 -17.68 -31.37 1.24
CA SER A 234 -18.38 -31.06 2.49
C SER A 234 -19.24 -29.81 2.34
N LYS A 235 -20.28 -29.67 3.16
CA LYS A 235 -21.07 -28.42 3.23
C LYS A 235 -20.24 -27.21 3.71
N ASN A 236 -19.07 -27.44 4.31
CA ASN A 236 -18.13 -26.40 4.72
C ASN A 236 -17.08 -26.07 3.64
N SER A 237 -17.29 -26.49 2.40
CA SER A 237 -16.41 -26.20 1.27
C SER A 237 -16.90 -24.99 0.47
N LEU A 238 -15.95 -24.19 -0.03
CA LEU A 238 -16.17 -23.15 -1.04
C LEU A 238 -15.51 -23.62 -2.33
N PHE A 239 -16.30 -23.75 -3.41
CA PHE A 239 -15.75 -24.06 -4.72
C PHE A 239 -15.35 -22.78 -5.44
N VAL A 240 -14.13 -22.73 -5.95
CA VAL A 240 -13.67 -21.68 -6.86
C VAL A 240 -13.37 -22.33 -8.21
N LEU A 241 -14.00 -21.83 -9.25
CA LEU A 241 -13.95 -22.37 -10.60
C LEU A 241 -13.24 -21.38 -11.49
N GLY A 242 -12.21 -21.84 -12.19
CA GLY A 242 -11.53 -21.09 -13.24
C GLY A 242 -11.79 -21.67 -14.62
N PRO A 243 -11.21 -21.05 -15.66
CA PRO A 243 -11.30 -21.55 -17.02
C PRO A 243 -10.89 -23.03 -17.12
N GLY A 244 -11.60 -23.80 -17.94
CA GLY A 244 -11.32 -25.22 -18.14
C GLY A 244 -11.71 -26.12 -16.96
N THR A 245 -12.63 -25.66 -16.11
CA THR A 245 -13.22 -26.46 -15.02
C THR A 245 -13.78 -27.78 -15.58
N LYS A 246 -13.54 -28.87 -14.85
CA LYS A 246 -14.03 -30.21 -15.20
C LYS A 246 -15.39 -30.51 -14.57
N MET A 247 -15.87 -29.62 -13.68
CA MET A 247 -17.18 -29.74 -13.07
C MET A 247 -18.30 -29.68 -14.10
N LYS A 248 -19.34 -30.48 -13.85
CA LYS A 248 -20.55 -30.55 -14.68
C LYS A 248 -21.75 -30.44 -13.79
N ASP A 249 -22.76 -29.69 -14.25
CA ASP A 249 -24.04 -29.48 -13.59
C ASP A 249 -23.91 -29.31 -12.06
N LEU A 250 -23.59 -28.09 -11.63
CA LEU A 250 -23.42 -27.78 -10.21
C LEU A 250 -24.75 -27.63 -9.46
N ARG A 251 -25.90 -27.61 -10.16
CA ARG A 251 -27.20 -27.33 -9.53
C ARG A 251 -27.52 -28.28 -8.36
N PRO A 252 -27.27 -29.61 -8.45
CA PRO A 252 -27.49 -30.51 -7.33
C PRO A 252 -26.62 -30.19 -6.11
N LEU A 253 -25.35 -29.85 -6.33
CA LEU A 253 -24.42 -29.47 -5.26
C LEU A 253 -24.84 -28.14 -4.61
N ILE A 254 -25.14 -27.13 -5.43
CA ILE A 254 -25.58 -25.82 -4.96
C ILE A 254 -26.89 -25.97 -4.17
N SER A 255 -27.85 -26.74 -4.67
CA SER A 255 -29.13 -26.99 -3.99
C SER A 255 -28.97 -27.57 -2.58
N GLN A 256 -27.89 -28.31 -2.31
CA GLN A 256 -27.55 -28.88 -1.01
C GLN A 256 -26.91 -27.88 -0.02
N GLY A 257 -26.73 -26.62 -0.42
CA GLY A 257 -26.16 -25.55 0.41
C GLY A 257 -24.71 -25.17 0.08
N ILE A 258 -24.15 -25.69 -1.02
CA ILE A 258 -22.79 -25.34 -1.44
C ILE A 258 -22.74 -23.91 -1.98
N CYS A 259 -21.60 -23.24 -1.72
CA CYS A 259 -21.25 -21.97 -2.32
C CYS A 259 -20.18 -22.20 -3.39
N ALA A 260 -20.37 -21.63 -4.57
CA ALA A 260 -19.38 -21.63 -5.65
C ALA A 260 -19.10 -20.19 -6.14
N ILE A 261 -17.88 -19.94 -6.61
CA ILE A 261 -17.49 -18.72 -7.31
C ILE A 261 -16.85 -19.13 -8.64
N GLY A 262 -17.38 -18.66 -9.76
CA GLY A 262 -16.73 -18.73 -11.06
C GLY A 262 -15.96 -17.45 -11.36
N VAL A 263 -14.69 -17.56 -11.72
CA VAL A 263 -13.81 -16.43 -12.02
C VAL A 263 -13.30 -16.55 -13.46
N GLY A 264 -13.71 -15.62 -14.32
CA GLY A 264 -13.28 -15.52 -15.71
C GLY A 264 -13.54 -16.77 -16.54
N LEU A 265 -14.67 -17.45 -16.33
CA LEU A 265 -15.03 -18.71 -16.99
C LEU A 265 -15.23 -18.48 -18.49
N GLU A 266 -14.98 -19.52 -19.29
CA GLU A 266 -15.28 -19.50 -20.72
C GLU A 266 -16.76 -19.86 -20.98
N GLU A 267 -17.28 -19.56 -22.17
CA GLU A 267 -18.67 -19.92 -22.53
C GLU A 267 -18.97 -21.41 -22.35
N THR A 268 -18.01 -22.26 -22.72
CA THR A 268 -18.08 -23.72 -22.62
C THR A 268 -18.16 -24.17 -21.17
N ASP A 269 -17.37 -23.55 -20.29
CA ASP A 269 -17.41 -23.80 -18.85
C ASP A 269 -18.79 -23.45 -18.29
N LEU A 270 -19.32 -22.27 -18.60
CA LEU A 270 -20.63 -21.81 -18.15
C LEU A 270 -21.76 -22.75 -18.59
N LYS A 271 -21.75 -23.16 -19.86
CA LYS A 271 -22.70 -24.14 -20.42
C LYS A 271 -22.58 -25.50 -19.72
N SER A 272 -21.37 -25.90 -19.31
CA SER A 272 -21.11 -27.17 -18.60
C SER A 272 -21.60 -27.15 -17.15
N ILE A 273 -21.33 -26.08 -16.40
CA ILE A 273 -21.62 -26.01 -14.96
C ILE A 273 -23.08 -25.66 -14.67
N LEU A 274 -23.78 -24.97 -15.59
CA LEU A 274 -25.18 -24.56 -15.46
C LEU A 274 -25.97 -24.80 -16.76
N PRO A 275 -26.14 -26.06 -17.18
CA PRO A 275 -26.72 -26.37 -18.48
C PRO A 275 -28.19 -25.93 -18.57
N GLY A 276 -28.49 -25.09 -19.57
CA GLY A 276 -29.84 -24.61 -19.89
C GLY A 276 -30.37 -23.46 -19.03
N GLU A 277 -29.59 -22.96 -18.07
CA GLU A 277 -29.99 -21.89 -17.15
C GLU A 277 -29.48 -20.51 -17.55
N LEU A 278 -28.31 -20.48 -18.19
CA LEU A 278 -27.55 -19.27 -18.46
C LEU A 278 -27.10 -19.25 -19.91
N GLU A 279 -27.37 -18.14 -20.58
CA GLU A 279 -26.78 -17.83 -21.86
C GLU A 279 -25.56 -16.91 -21.63
N ALA A 280 -24.44 -17.24 -22.27
CA ALA A 280 -23.24 -16.44 -22.23
C ALA A 280 -22.63 -16.35 -23.64
N VAL A 281 -22.05 -15.20 -23.97
CA VAL A 281 -21.41 -14.93 -25.27
C VAL A 281 -20.10 -14.20 -25.05
N THR A 282 -19.04 -14.67 -25.70
CA THR A 282 -17.71 -14.08 -25.68
C THR A 282 -17.71 -12.83 -26.56
N GLU A 283 -17.68 -11.67 -25.93
CA GLU A 283 -17.74 -10.39 -26.63
C GLU A 283 -16.98 -9.31 -25.86
N SER A 284 -16.76 -8.18 -26.53
CA SER A 284 -16.24 -6.98 -25.88
C SER A 284 -17.32 -6.33 -25.02
N VAL A 285 -17.03 -6.09 -23.73
CA VAL A 285 -18.01 -5.59 -22.76
C VAL A 285 -17.55 -4.25 -22.20
N VAL A 286 -18.47 -3.28 -22.14
CA VAL A 286 -18.25 -2.01 -21.43
C VAL A 286 -18.60 -2.13 -19.96
N SER A 287 -18.07 -1.26 -19.11
CA SER A 287 -18.49 -1.17 -17.72
C SER A 287 -19.98 -0.86 -17.59
N VAL A 288 -20.66 -1.62 -16.73
CA VAL A 288 -22.09 -1.45 -16.43
C VAL A 288 -22.27 -1.20 -14.94
N VAL A 289 -23.02 -0.16 -14.59
CA VAL A 289 -23.38 0.12 -13.21
C VAL A 289 -24.33 -0.95 -12.69
N ASP A 290 -23.96 -1.62 -11.61
CA ASP A 290 -24.80 -2.55 -10.88
C ASP A 290 -25.46 -1.83 -9.69
N LYS A 291 -26.79 -1.71 -9.75
CA LYS A 291 -27.62 -1.07 -8.71
C LYS A 291 -28.02 -2.03 -7.58
N THR A 292 -27.65 -3.30 -7.69
CA THR A 292 -28.01 -4.37 -6.76
C THR A 292 -26.89 -4.71 -5.77
N LEU A 293 -25.66 -4.21 -5.97
CA LEU A 293 -24.51 -4.46 -5.08
C LEU A 293 -24.84 -4.31 -3.60
N GLY A 294 -25.48 -3.20 -3.20
CA GLY A 294 -25.82 -2.94 -1.80
C GLY A 294 -26.94 -3.81 -1.22
N ARG A 295 -27.57 -4.68 -2.02
CA ARG A 295 -28.69 -5.55 -1.61
C ARG A 295 -28.27 -7.00 -1.36
N GLN A 296 -27.05 -7.38 -1.75
CA GLN A 296 -26.56 -8.75 -1.65
C GLN A 296 -25.42 -8.84 -0.64
N PRO A 297 -25.51 -9.67 0.41
CA PRO A 297 -24.42 -9.89 1.36
C PRO A 297 -23.10 -10.32 0.70
N GLU A 298 -23.17 -11.04 -0.41
CA GLU A 298 -22.02 -11.52 -1.19
C GLU A 298 -21.20 -10.40 -1.83
N PHE A 299 -21.78 -9.20 -1.97
CA PHE A 299 -21.15 -8.02 -2.54
C PHE A 299 -20.79 -6.98 -1.49
N THR A 300 -20.82 -7.35 -0.20
CA THR A 300 -20.41 -6.46 0.90
C THR A 300 -18.97 -5.98 0.69
N GLY A 301 -18.76 -4.67 0.78
CA GLY A 301 -17.45 -4.05 0.53
C GLY A 301 -17.14 -3.72 -0.94
N ILE A 302 -18.00 -4.11 -1.90
CA ILE A 302 -17.78 -3.89 -3.35
C ILE A 302 -18.63 -2.72 -3.85
N SER A 303 -18.02 -1.81 -4.61
CA SER A 303 -18.68 -0.67 -5.23
C SER A 303 -18.66 -0.75 -6.76
N ASN A 304 -19.35 0.19 -7.42
CA ASN A 304 -19.24 0.31 -8.87
C ASN A 304 -17.86 0.81 -9.33
N ALA A 305 -17.00 1.31 -8.43
CA ALA A 305 -15.62 1.65 -8.76
C ALA A 305 -14.84 0.40 -9.21
N GLU A 306 -15.13 -0.77 -8.62
CA GLU A 306 -14.53 -2.06 -8.99
C GLU A 306 -15.03 -2.63 -10.32
N LEU A 307 -16.22 -2.21 -10.77
CA LEU A 307 -16.83 -2.59 -12.04
C LEU A 307 -16.53 -1.58 -13.16
N HIS A 308 -15.87 -0.47 -12.83
CA HIS A 308 -15.42 0.53 -13.77
C HIS A 308 -14.04 0.18 -14.32
N TRP A 309 -13.96 -0.01 -15.63
CA TRP A 309 -12.77 -0.44 -16.34
C TRP A 309 -12.39 0.62 -17.36
N ARG A 310 -11.09 0.85 -17.50
CA ARG A 310 -10.52 1.81 -18.47
C ARG A 310 -10.33 1.23 -19.88
N GLU A 311 -10.93 0.07 -20.14
CA GLU A 311 -11.01 -0.59 -21.45
C GLU A 311 -12.22 -1.52 -21.49
N THR A 312 -12.58 -1.97 -22.69
CA THR A 312 -13.60 -2.99 -22.94
C THR A 312 -12.96 -4.37 -23.07
N PRO A 313 -12.88 -5.18 -22.00
CA PRO A 313 -12.31 -6.52 -22.08
C PRO A 313 -13.22 -7.45 -22.91
N VAL A 314 -12.60 -8.44 -23.56
CA VAL A 314 -13.31 -9.56 -24.15
C VAL A 314 -13.50 -10.64 -23.08
N ILE A 315 -14.76 -10.92 -22.73
CA ILE A 315 -15.14 -11.87 -21.67
C ILE A 315 -16.34 -12.70 -22.11
N ALA A 316 -16.59 -13.84 -21.46
CA ALA A 316 -17.85 -14.57 -21.60
C ALA A 316 -18.98 -13.82 -20.89
N ALA A 317 -19.58 -12.85 -21.59
CA ALA A 317 -20.62 -11.97 -21.06
C ALA A 317 -21.90 -12.74 -20.78
N LEU A 318 -22.42 -12.59 -19.56
CA LEU A 318 -23.67 -13.18 -19.09
C LEU A 318 -24.86 -12.44 -19.70
N LYS A 319 -25.67 -13.12 -20.50
CA LYS A 319 -26.89 -12.55 -21.08
C LYS A 319 -28.03 -12.62 -20.08
N THR A 320 -28.76 -11.51 -19.93
CA THR A 320 -29.90 -11.43 -19.02
C THR A 320 -31.11 -10.85 -19.71
N ALA A 321 -32.28 -11.42 -19.41
CA ALA A 321 -33.56 -10.86 -19.84
C ALA A 321 -33.91 -9.53 -19.12
N ASP A 322 -33.26 -9.26 -17.99
CA ASP A 322 -33.41 -8.03 -17.19
C ASP A 322 -32.27 -7.07 -17.52
N SER A 323 -32.60 -5.86 -17.97
CA SER A 323 -31.67 -4.80 -18.37
C SER A 323 -30.88 -4.19 -17.20
N GLY A 324 -31.17 -4.58 -15.95
CA GLY A 324 -30.48 -4.10 -14.75
C GLY A 324 -29.35 -4.98 -14.22
N LYS A 325 -29.12 -6.18 -14.77
CA LYS A 325 -28.08 -7.10 -14.30
C LYS A 325 -26.75 -6.85 -15.00
N ASN A 326 -25.65 -6.92 -14.25
CA ASN A 326 -24.32 -6.72 -14.81
C ASN A 326 -23.91 -7.95 -15.66
N PRO A 327 -23.43 -7.76 -16.91
CA PRO A 327 -23.03 -8.86 -17.78
C PRO A 327 -21.75 -9.58 -17.32
N ALA A 328 -21.01 -9.01 -16.38
CA ALA A 328 -19.77 -9.57 -15.87
C ALA A 328 -19.84 -9.99 -14.40
N LEU A 329 -20.88 -9.62 -13.65
CA LEU A 329 -21.02 -10.00 -12.24
C LEU A 329 -22.47 -10.38 -11.93
N GLN A 330 -22.70 -11.64 -11.55
CA GLN A 330 -24.03 -12.10 -11.15
C GLN A 330 -23.99 -13.10 -10.01
N ILE A 331 -25.12 -13.22 -9.32
CA ILE A 331 -25.38 -14.26 -8.32
C ILE A 331 -26.64 -15.03 -8.69
N MET A 332 -26.54 -16.36 -8.65
CA MET A 332 -27.67 -17.27 -8.79
C MET A 332 -27.80 -18.12 -7.53
N ARG A 333 -29.03 -18.37 -7.11
CA ARG A 333 -29.33 -19.15 -5.90
C ARG A 333 -30.14 -20.37 -6.29
N TYR A 334 -29.74 -21.53 -5.79
CA TYR A 334 -30.46 -22.79 -5.94
C TYR A 334 -30.60 -23.44 -4.57
N GLY A 335 -31.83 -23.69 -4.13
CA GLY A 335 -32.11 -24.21 -2.78
C GLY A 335 -31.45 -23.36 -1.69
N ALA A 336 -30.61 -23.99 -0.87
CA ALA A 336 -29.89 -23.32 0.22
C ALA A 336 -28.52 -22.74 -0.19
N GLY A 337 -28.05 -23.01 -1.41
CA GLY A 337 -26.73 -22.58 -1.88
C GLY A 337 -26.79 -21.47 -2.92
N LYS A 338 -25.61 -21.13 -3.42
CA LYS A 338 -25.42 -20.06 -4.39
C LYS A 338 -24.20 -20.29 -5.28
N ILE A 339 -24.22 -19.68 -6.46
CA ILE A 339 -23.07 -19.49 -7.32
C ILE A 339 -22.94 -18.00 -7.67
N ILE A 340 -21.73 -17.48 -7.50
CA ILE A 340 -21.36 -16.12 -7.91
C ILE A 340 -20.50 -16.26 -9.16
N LEU A 341 -20.77 -15.45 -10.18
CA LEU A 341 -20.01 -15.45 -11.43
C LEU A 341 -19.39 -14.07 -11.62
N SER A 342 -18.06 -14.00 -11.66
CA SER A 342 -17.28 -12.81 -12.00
C SER A 342 -16.50 -13.07 -13.29
N GLN A 343 -17.00 -12.60 -14.42
CA GLN A 343 -16.44 -12.88 -15.74
C GLN A 343 -15.28 -11.96 -16.12
N ALA A 344 -15.25 -10.75 -15.56
CA ALA A 344 -14.04 -9.95 -15.57
C ALA A 344 -13.10 -10.44 -14.46
N ALA A 345 -11.98 -11.01 -14.89
CA ALA A 345 -10.88 -11.47 -14.04
C ALA A 345 -9.56 -10.74 -14.38
N PRO A 346 -8.54 -10.74 -13.50
CA PRO A 346 -7.36 -9.90 -13.65
C PRO A 346 -6.58 -10.13 -14.96
N TRP A 347 -6.56 -11.37 -15.46
CA TRP A 347 -5.90 -11.74 -16.72
C TRP A 347 -6.56 -11.18 -17.99
N HIS A 348 -7.74 -10.57 -17.90
CA HIS A 348 -8.35 -9.85 -19.02
C HIS A 348 -7.81 -8.42 -19.18
N PHE A 349 -6.99 -7.94 -18.24
CA PHE A 349 -6.45 -6.59 -18.25
C PHE A 349 -4.92 -6.62 -18.38
N ALA A 350 -4.43 -6.41 -19.60
CA ALA A 350 -3.00 -6.47 -19.93
C ALA A 350 -2.23 -5.23 -19.42
N TYR A 351 -2.20 -5.01 -18.11
CA TYR A 351 -1.67 -3.80 -17.49
C TYR A 351 -0.16 -3.59 -17.70
N GLU A 352 0.58 -4.67 -17.96
CA GLU A 352 2.02 -4.64 -18.23
C GLU A 352 2.34 -3.96 -19.56
N SER A 353 1.50 -4.17 -20.59
CA SER A 353 1.65 -3.51 -21.90
C SER A 353 0.78 -2.26 -22.04
N LYS A 354 -0.23 -2.09 -21.18
CA LYS A 354 -1.15 -0.96 -21.16
C LYS A 354 -1.22 -0.35 -19.74
N PRO A 355 -0.28 0.54 -19.37
CA PRO A 355 -0.17 1.07 -18.00
C PRO A 355 -1.44 1.76 -17.47
N TYR A 356 -2.29 2.33 -18.34
CA TYR A 356 -3.56 2.91 -17.92
C TYR A 356 -4.55 1.89 -17.32
N LEU A 357 -4.35 0.58 -17.54
CA LEU A 357 -5.16 -0.50 -16.96
C LEU A 357 -4.73 -0.90 -15.55
N ARG A 358 -3.62 -0.37 -15.02
CA ARG A 358 -3.12 -0.73 -13.70
C ARG A 358 -4.16 -0.52 -12.60
N THR A 359 -4.88 0.61 -12.63
CA THR A 359 -6.01 0.87 -11.72
C THR A 359 -7.13 -0.18 -11.88
N THR A 360 -7.50 -0.53 -13.12
CA THR A 360 -8.51 -1.56 -13.40
C THR A 360 -8.09 -2.91 -12.82
N PHE A 361 -6.83 -3.31 -13.03
CA PHE A 361 -6.26 -4.54 -12.52
C PHE A 361 -6.31 -4.60 -10.98
N ARG A 362 -5.81 -3.56 -10.28
CA ARG A 362 -5.85 -3.50 -8.80
C ARG A 362 -7.26 -3.61 -8.24
N ARG A 363 -8.22 -2.93 -8.86
CA ARG A 363 -9.63 -2.95 -8.43
C ARG A 363 -10.29 -4.30 -8.67
N ASN A 364 -9.99 -4.93 -9.80
CA ASN A 364 -10.51 -6.26 -10.08
C ASN A 364 -9.94 -7.28 -9.08
N LEU A 365 -8.65 -7.20 -8.73
CA LEU A 365 -8.06 -8.00 -7.65
C LEU A 365 -8.79 -7.80 -6.32
N PHE A 366 -9.02 -6.55 -5.92
CA PHE A 366 -9.76 -6.22 -4.70
C PHE A 366 -11.22 -6.74 -4.72
N MET A 367 -11.89 -6.65 -5.87
CA MET A 367 -13.23 -7.21 -6.03
C MET A 367 -13.24 -8.73 -5.83
N ILE A 368 -12.34 -9.45 -6.49
CA ILE A 368 -12.24 -10.90 -6.37
C ILE A 368 -11.92 -11.30 -4.92
N SER A 369 -11.01 -10.59 -4.24
CA SER A 369 -10.70 -10.86 -2.84
C SER A 369 -11.91 -10.65 -1.93
N ARG A 370 -12.72 -9.60 -2.15
CA ARG A 370 -13.99 -9.40 -1.44
C ARG A 370 -15.01 -10.50 -1.70
N LEU A 371 -15.15 -10.97 -2.94
CA LEU A 371 -16.07 -12.07 -3.27
C LEU A 371 -15.67 -13.38 -2.57
N LEU A 372 -14.36 -13.65 -2.51
CA LEU A 372 -13.79 -14.80 -1.80
C LEU A 372 -14.03 -14.70 -0.28
N ASP A 373 -13.73 -13.55 0.33
CA ASP A 373 -13.95 -13.31 1.77
C ASP A 373 -15.43 -13.40 2.14
N ASN A 374 -16.31 -12.71 1.42
CA ASN A 374 -17.77 -12.77 1.63
C ASN A 374 -18.34 -14.18 1.50
N SER A 375 -17.62 -15.09 0.81
CA SER A 375 -17.99 -16.48 0.63
C SER A 375 -17.31 -17.44 1.61
N GLY A 376 -16.42 -16.92 2.46
CA GLY A 376 -15.76 -17.62 3.55
C GLY A 376 -14.36 -18.15 3.24
N ALA A 377 -13.66 -17.66 2.21
CA ALA A 377 -12.25 -18.01 1.98
C ALA A 377 -11.35 -17.32 3.02
N LEU A 378 -10.36 -18.03 3.55
CA LEU A 378 -9.27 -17.43 4.32
C LEU A 378 -8.14 -17.03 3.36
N MET A 379 -7.65 -15.80 3.48
CA MET A 379 -6.53 -15.25 2.73
C MET A 379 -5.43 -14.81 3.68
N GLN A 380 -4.23 -15.37 3.51
CA GLN A 380 -3.07 -15.05 4.31
C GLN A 380 -2.48 -13.69 3.93
N ALA A 381 -2.19 -12.88 4.94
CA ALA A 381 -1.52 -11.60 4.82
C ALA A 381 -0.54 -11.41 6.00
N PRO A 382 0.59 -10.70 5.81
CA PRO A 382 1.65 -10.56 6.82
C PRO A 382 1.32 -9.56 7.96
N VAL A 383 0.03 -9.38 8.30
CA VAL A 383 -0.43 -8.38 9.29
C VAL A 383 0.26 -8.56 10.64
N HIS A 384 0.25 -9.79 11.18
CA HIS A 384 0.91 -10.09 12.46
C HIS A 384 2.43 -9.90 12.42
N SER A 385 3.08 -10.19 11.28
CA SER A 385 4.52 -10.00 11.12
C SER A 385 4.91 -8.53 11.21
N PHE A 386 4.15 -7.64 10.58
CA PHE A 386 4.36 -6.18 10.66
C PHE A 386 4.10 -5.60 12.05
N LEU A 387 3.26 -6.26 12.85
CA LEU A 387 2.92 -5.82 14.20
C LEU A 387 3.93 -6.28 15.25
N SER A 388 4.62 -7.39 14.98
CA SER A 388 5.59 -8.02 15.89
C SER A 388 7.05 -7.67 15.59
N THR A 389 7.35 -7.21 14.37
CA THR A 389 8.71 -6.86 13.96
C THR A 389 8.93 -5.34 14.06
N PRO A 390 10.01 -4.86 14.70
CA PRO A 390 10.34 -3.44 14.70
C PRO A 390 10.52 -2.89 13.27
N PRO A 391 10.19 -1.61 13.03
CA PRO A 391 10.44 -1.00 11.73
C PRO A 391 11.95 -0.98 11.45
N LYS A 392 12.36 -1.47 10.28
CA LYS A 392 13.71 -1.25 9.77
C LYS A 392 13.80 0.14 9.14
N LEU A 393 15.01 0.69 8.99
CA LEU A 393 15.20 1.95 8.27
C LEU A 393 14.62 1.84 6.86
N ALA A 394 13.59 2.63 6.53
CA ALA A 394 13.02 2.67 5.18
C ALA A 394 13.76 3.64 4.26
N ARG A 395 13.96 4.86 4.77
CA ARG A 395 14.70 5.94 4.15
C ARG A 395 15.29 6.84 5.24
N GLN A 396 16.53 7.28 5.06
CA GLN A 396 17.13 8.38 5.79
C GLN A 396 17.53 9.46 4.78
N ASP A 397 16.95 10.66 4.90
CA ASP A 397 17.35 11.80 4.07
C ASP A 397 18.72 12.30 4.54
N LEU A 398 19.65 12.44 3.59
CA LEU A 398 21.01 12.89 3.86
C LEU A 398 21.32 14.19 3.12
N SER A 399 20.34 14.91 2.55
CA SER A 399 20.56 16.06 1.66
C SER A 399 21.05 17.34 2.36
N THR A 400 20.86 17.47 3.67
CA THR A 400 21.23 18.68 4.43
C THR A 400 22.56 18.53 5.15
N GLY A 401 23.22 19.65 5.47
CA GLY A 401 24.44 19.67 6.29
C GLY A 401 25.62 18.94 5.66
N TRP A 402 25.80 19.09 4.34
CA TRP A 402 27.02 18.70 3.64
C TRP A 402 28.10 19.75 3.83
N LYS A 403 29.35 19.33 3.69
CA LYS A 403 30.50 20.21 3.62
C LYS A 403 31.11 20.16 2.23
N THR A 404 31.68 21.26 1.77
CA THR A 404 32.32 21.36 0.46
C THR A 404 33.63 22.12 0.51
N SER A 405 34.56 21.77 -0.38
CA SER A 405 35.79 22.53 -0.61
C SER A 405 36.27 22.36 -2.05
N ASP A 406 36.69 23.46 -2.65
CA ASP A 406 37.38 23.47 -3.94
C ASP A 406 38.73 22.76 -3.80
N GLU A 407 39.04 21.85 -4.73
CA GLU A 407 40.26 21.05 -4.67
C GLU A 407 41.53 21.91 -4.65
N THR A 408 41.50 23.11 -5.26
CA THR A 408 42.63 24.04 -5.31
C THR A 408 43.02 24.62 -3.95
N HIS A 409 42.14 24.50 -2.94
CA HIS A 409 42.39 24.95 -1.57
C HIS A 409 42.92 23.83 -0.65
N LEU A 410 43.11 22.62 -1.17
CA LEU A 410 43.41 21.43 -0.38
C LEU A 410 44.82 20.90 -0.65
N ASP A 411 45.47 20.39 0.39
CA ASP A 411 46.79 19.77 0.30
C ASP A 411 46.69 18.28 -0.06
N ASN A 412 47.23 17.90 -1.24
CA ASN A 412 47.20 16.53 -1.79
C ASN A 412 45.81 15.85 -1.65
N PRO A 413 44.73 16.48 -2.13
CA PRO A 413 43.36 16.05 -1.86
C PRO A 413 43.07 14.65 -2.40
N ALA A 414 43.63 14.31 -3.56
CA ALA A 414 43.49 12.98 -4.16
C ALA A 414 44.02 11.84 -3.27
N ASP A 415 45.00 12.12 -2.40
CA ASP A 415 45.60 11.12 -1.51
C ASP A 415 44.89 11.01 -0.16
N ASN A 416 44.12 12.03 0.24
CA ASN A 416 43.67 12.17 1.64
C ASN A 416 42.16 12.37 1.82
N CYS A 417 41.49 13.15 0.96
CA CYS A 417 40.12 13.64 1.24
C CYS A 417 39.04 12.54 1.25
N TRP A 418 39.31 11.41 0.59
CA TRP A 418 38.43 10.24 0.58
C TRP A 418 38.43 9.45 1.90
N ARG A 419 39.42 9.65 2.77
CA ARG A 419 39.54 8.90 4.03
C ARG A 419 38.44 9.27 5.02
N ALA A 420 37.89 8.30 5.73
CA ALA A 420 36.84 8.54 6.71
C ALA A 420 37.26 9.52 7.82
N ASP A 421 38.53 9.49 8.23
CA ASP A 421 39.09 10.28 9.34
C ASP A 421 39.71 11.63 8.93
N TYR A 422 39.50 12.08 7.68
CA TYR A 422 39.96 13.40 7.22
C TYR A 422 39.28 14.54 7.98
N ASP A 423 40.06 15.54 8.41
CA ASP A 423 39.56 16.74 9.10
C ASP A 423 39.01 17.75 8.08
N ASP A 424 37.68 17.86 8.03
CA ASP A 424 36.93 18.80 7.20
C ASP A 424 36.37 19.99 8.02
N SER A 425 36.94 20.29 9.19
CA SER A 425 36.44 21.36 10.07
C SER A 425 36.44 22.75 9.43
N GLN A 426 37.32 22.98 8.46
CA GLN A 426 37.45 24.26 7.73
C GLN A 426 36.64 24.33 6.43
N TRP A 427 35.88 23.29 6.09
CA TRP A 427 35.09 23.25 4.86
C TRP A 427 33.79 24.03 5.01
N ASP A 428 33.31 24.60 3.90
CA ASP A 428 32.06 25.37 3.87
C ASP A 428 30.85 24.44 3.96
N ILE A 429 29.81 24.86 4.69
CA ILE A 429 28.57 24.08 4.83
C ILE A 429 27.62 24.45 3.69
N ILE A 430 27.02 23.44 3.07
CA ILE A 430 26.04 23.57 2.00
C ILE A 430 24.84 22.61 2.19
N GLU A 431 23.77 22.89 1.47
CA GLU A 431 22.63 21.99 1.30
C GLU A 431 22.61 21.49 -0.14
N LEU A 432 22.18 20.25 -0.35
CA LEU A 432 22.05 19.66 -1.67
C LEU A 432 20.57 19.64 -2.11
N PRO A 433 20.28 19.83 -3.41
CA PRO A 433 21.21 20.02 -4.53
C PRO A 433 21.97 21.35 -4.52
N SER A 434 23.22 21.35 -4.98
CA SER A 434 24.06 22.56 -5.07
C SER A 434 24.96 22.52 -6.30
N TYR A 435 25.17 23.69 -6.91
CA TYR A 435 25.95 23.86 -8.13
C TYR A 435 27.07 24.91 -7.97
N PHE A 436 28.11 24.80 -8.79
CA PHE A 436 29.24 25.72 -8.89
C PHE A 436 29.61 25.93 -10.37
N SER A 437 30.14 27.11 -10.72
CA SER A 437 30.26 27.55 -12.12
C SER A 437 31.71 27.60 -12.67
N HIS A 438 32.66 26.96 -11.98
CA HIS A 438 34.05 26.90 -12.41
C HIS A 438 34.43 25.47 -12.81
N LEU A 439 35.40 25.35 -13.73
CA LEU A 439 35.94 24.06 -14.15
C LEU A 439 36.92 23.50 -13.11
N GLY A 440 36.95 22.18 -12.98
CA GLY A 440 37.85 21.47 -12.06
C GLY A 440 37.11 20.68 -10.99
N TYR A 441 37.82 20.37 -9.91
CA TYR A 441 37.34 19.41 -8.91
C TYR A 441 36.84 20.12 -7.65
N VAL A 442 35.69 19.66 -7.16
CA VAL A 442 35.13 20.06 -5.86
C VAL A 442 34.84 18.80 -5.05
N TRP A 443 35.20 18.83 -3.77
CA TRP A 443 34.95 17.74 -2.84
C TRP A 443 33.77 18.05 -1.94
N TYR A 444 32.95 17.02 -1.71
CA TYR A 444 31.78 17.04 -0.85
C TYR A 444 31.94 15.99 0.23
N ARG A 445 31.62 16.33 1.48
CA ARG A 445 31.64 15.43 2.63
C ARG A 445 30.37 15.51 3.44
N LYS A 446 29.88 14.35 3.89
CA LYS A 446 28.76 14.25 4.84
C LYS A 446 29.09 13.25 5.93
N THR A 447 29.04 13.72 7.17
CA THR A 447 29.02 12.86 8.35
C THR A 447 27.58 12.70 8.85
N PHE A 448 27.16 11.48 9.15
CA PHE A 448 25.83 11.18 9.64
C PHE A 448 25.82 9.98 10.59
N LYS A 449 24.79 9.91 11.44
CA LYS A 449 24.48 8.74 12.26
C LYS A 449 23.24 8.05 11.73
N LEU A 450 23.18 6.75 11.89
CA LEU A 450 21.99 5.98 11.52
C LEU A 450 20.89 6.19 12.56
N GLU A 451 19.68 6.42 12.06
CA GLU A 451 18.50 6.68 12.93
C GLU A 451 17.85 5.38 13.40
N LYS A 452 17.96 4.28 12.64
CA LYS A 452 17.27 3.01 12.94
C LYS A 452 18.17 1.82 12.62
N SER A 453 17.84 0.66 13.17
CA SER A 453 18.50 -0.61 12.82
C SER A 453 18.39 -0.89 11.32
N LEU A 454 19.48 -1.37 10.75
CA LEU A 454 19.61 -1.58 9.31
C LEU A 454 18.96 -2.90 8.85
N PRO A 455 18.33 -2.92 7.67
CA PRO A 455 18.12 -4.14 6.89
C PRO A 455 19.41 -4.62 6.23
N ASP A 456 19.38 -5.85 5.72
CA ASP A 456 20.53 -6.50 5.09
C ASP A 456 20.86 -5.89 3.71
N ASP A 457 19.85 -5.40 2.98
CA ASP A 457 19.98 -4.82 1.64
C ASP A 457 19.72 -3.30 1.67
N LEU A 458 20.77 -2.50 1.52
CA LEU A 458 20.69 -1.05 1.51
C LEU A 458 21.14 -0.48 0.18
N THR A 459 20.57 0.68 -0.18
CA THR A 459 20.98 1.48 -1.33
C THR A 459 21.38 2.86 -0.85
N LEU A 460 22.61 3.27 -1.15
CA LEU A 460 23.04 4.65 -1.07
C LEU A 460 22.71 5.33 -2.39
N TYR A 461 21.78 6.28 -2.34
CA TYR A 461 21.44 7.15 -3.45
C TYR A 461 22.17 8.49 -3.26
N ILE A 462 22.92 8.93 -4.27
CA ILE A 462 23.47 10.29 -4.35
C ILE A 462 22.68 11.13 -5.36
N GLY A 463 22.20 10.48 -6.44
CA GLY A 463 21.52 11.12 -7.57
C GLY A 463 22.49 11.56 -8.67
N ALA A 464 22.05 12.42 -9.58
CA ALA A 464 22.91 12.92 -10.65
C ALA A 464 24.01 13.84 -10.11
N CYS A 465 25.21 13.73 -10.68
CA CYS A 465 26.33 14.64 -10.43
C CYS A 465 26.80 15.16 -11.79
N ASP A 466 26.95 16.47 -11.89
CA ASP A 466 27.35 17.18 -13.09
C ASP A 466 28.81 17.64 -12.89
N ASP A 467 29.82 17.19 -13.63
CA ASP A 467 29.79 16.25 -14.75
C ASP A 467 30.19 14.83 -14.29
N GLU A 468 31.43 14.66 -13.84
CA GLU A 468 31.99 13.37 -13.45
C GLU A 468 32.07 13.26 -11.93
N SER A 469 32.02 12.04 -11.39
CA SER A 469 32.01 11.83 -9.93
C SER A 469 32.73 10.57 -9.48
N TRP A 470 33.33 10.63 -8.29
CA TRP A 470 33.89 9.51 -7.54
C TRP A 470 33.30 9.48 -6.13
N ILE A 471 32.88 8.31 -5.66
CA ILE A 471 32.11 8.20 -4.41
C ILE A 471 32.75 7.17 -3.47
N TRP A 472 32.88 7.56 -2.21
CA TRP A 472 33.35 6.71 -1.12
C TRP A 472 32.37 6.72 0.06
N LEU A 473 32.30 5.59 0.75
CA LEU A 473 31.59 5.43 2.03
C LEU A 473 32.57 4.85 3.05
N ASN A 474 32.77 5.55 4.16
CA ASN A 474 33.68 5.15 5.23
C ASN A 474 35.10 4.80 4.70
N GLY A 475 35.59 5.58 3.73
CA GLY A 475 36.90 5.38 3.09
C GLY A 475 36.94 4.26 2.04
N LYS A 476 35.88 3.48 1.87
CA LYS A 476 35.78 2.47 0.81
C LYS A 476 35.22 3.09 -0.47
N PHE A 477 35.93 2.90 -1.57
CA PHE A 477 35.49 3.34 -2.90
C PHE A 477 34.28 2.51 -3.37
N LEU A 478 33.20 3.19 -3.75
CA LEU A 478 31.98 2.57 -4.26
C LEU A 478 31.95 2.54 -5.79
N GLY A 479 32.44 3.60 -6.44
CA GLY A 479 32.54 3.66 -7.90
C GLY A 479 32.73 5.07 -8.43
N GLU A 480 32.91 5.14 -9.74
CA GLU A 480 33.01 6.38 -10.51
C GLU A 480 31.98 6.41 -11.65
N VAL A 481 31.59 7.61 -12.02
CA VAL A 481 30.81 7.89 -13.23
C VAL A 481 31.52 9.01 -13.96
N THR A 482 32.09 8.69 -15.11
CA THR A 482 32.94 9.57 -15.92
C THR A 482 32.58 9.45 -17.39
N THR A 483 33.16 10.30 -18.22
CA THR A 483 33.14 10.15 -19.68
C THR A 483 33.64 8.79 -20.17
N LYS A 484 34.45 8.06 -19.38
CA LYS A 484 34.95 6.72 -19.73
C LYS A 484 33.97 5.61 -19.35
N THR A 485 33.34 5.70 -18.17
CA THR A 485 32.44 4.64 -17.69
C THR A 485 31.01 4.80 -18.21
N ASN A 486 30.57 6.06 -18.44
CA ASN A 486 29.21 6.42 -18.86
C ASN A 486 29.24 7.51 -19.96
N PRO A 487 29.86 7.26 -21.12
CA PRO A 487 30.13 8.29 -22.14
C PRO A 487 28.89 9.01 -22.68
N GLY A 488 27.71 8.38 -22.62
CA GLY A 488 26.48 8.92 -23.21
C GLY A 488 25.71 9.90 -22.33
N ASP A 489 25.88 9.81 -21.01
CA ASP A 489 24.99 10.48 -20.04
C ASP A 489 25.63 10.73 -18.67
N TYR A 490 26.96 10.67 -18.54
CA TYR A 490 27.68 10.78 -17.26
C TYR A 490 27.22 11.95 -16.38
N TRP A 491 26.90 13.14 -16.91
CA TRP A 491 26.43 14.29 -16.12
C TRP A 491 25.02 14.13 -15.52
N SER A 492 24.18 13.26 -16.10
CA SER A 492 22.78 13.06 -15.72
C SER A 492 22.46 11.66 -15.18
N PHE A 493 23.41 10.73 -15.32
CA PHE A 493 23.28 9.37 -14.84
C PHE A 493 23.03 9.35 -13.32
N THR A 494 22.11 8.53 -12.83
CA THR A 494 21.83 8.49 -11.39
C THR A 494 22.88 7.65 -10.67
N ARG A 495 23.55 8.22 -9.66
CA ARG A 495 24.49 7.47 -8.80
C ARG A 495 23.73 6.79 -7.67
N GLU A 496 23.66 5.47 -7.75
CA GLU A 496 23.09 4.59 -6.73
C GLU A 496 23.98 3.37 -6.53
N TYR A 497 24.14 2.95 -5.27
CA TYR A 497 25.01 1.83 -4.90
C TYR A 497 24.30 0.92 -3.91
N THR A 498 24.18 -0.37 -4.24
CA THR A 498 23.84 -1.38 -3.24
C THR A 498 25.02 -1.53 -2.29
N ILE A 499 24.81 -1.20 -1.02
CA ILE A 499 25.81 -1.28 0.03
C ILE A 499 25.38 -2.35 1.04
N PRO A 500 26.26 -3.28 1.42
CA PRO A 500 25.93 -4.24 2.46
C PRO A 500 26.07 -3.55 3.83
N ALA A 501 25.26 -3.96 4.80
CA ALA A 501 25.14 -3.26 6.10
C ALA A 501 26.48 -3.14 6.84
N GLU A 502 27.42 -4.08 6.65
CA GLU A 502 28.75 -4.04 7.27
C GLU A 502 29.65 -2.89 6.81
N LEU A 503 29.31 -2.20 5.72
CA LEU A 503 30.01 -0.97 5.34
C LEU A 503 29.63 0.23 6.19
N LEU A 504 28.54 0.13 6.96
CA LEU A 504 28.06 1.18 7.83
C LEU A 504 28.45 0.89 9.29
N ASN A 505 28.81 1.95 9.99
CA ASN A 505 29.02 1.93 11.41
C ASN A 505 27.69 2.16 12.13
N GLU A 506 27.07 1.10 12.67
CA GLU A 506 25.74 1.19 13.30
C GLU A 506 25.70 2.12 14.53
N ASN A 507 26.78 2.14 15.31
CA ASN A 507 26.85 2.83 16.61
C ASN A 507 27.75 4.06 16.61
N SER A 508 28.24 4.48 15.45
CA SER A 508 29.10 5.65 15.32
C SER A 508 28.82 6.42 14.04
N ASP A 509 29.60 7.45 13.81
CA ASP A 509 29.50 8.26 12.61
C ASP A 509 29.87 7.45 11.36
N ASN A 510 29.16 7.76 10.28
CA ASN A 510 29.42 7.32 8.92
C ASN A 510 29.77 8.53 8.07
N THR A 511 30.63 8.33 7.08
CA THR A 511 31.13 9.41 6.22
C THR A 511 30.94 9.05 4.76
N ILE A 512 30.22 9.89 4.02
CA ILE A 512 30.17 9.85 2.56
C ILE A 512 31.09 10.94 2.02
N VAL A 513 31.88 10.59 1.01
CA VAL A 513 32.71 11.53 0.26
C VAL A 513 32.34 11.44 -1.21
N VAL A 514 32.12 12.60 -1.85
CA VAL A 514 31.93 12.70 -3.30
C VAL A 514 32.93 13.70 -3.85
N ARG A 515 33.74 13.29 -4.82
CA ARG A 515 34.55 14.21 -5.62
C ARG A 515 33.83 14.43 -6.94
N VAL A 516 33.54 15.67 -7.29
CA VAL A 516 32.90 16.04 -8.55
C VAL A 516 33.91 16.77 -9.41
N ASN A 517 34.04 16.38 -10.68
CA ASN A 517 34.82 17.12 -11.68
C ASN A 517 33.84 17.81 -12.63
N ASN A 518 33.88 19.13 -12.68
CA ASN A 518 33.16 19.92 -13.67
C ASN A 518 34.04 20.11 -14.90
N THR A 519 33.59 19.63 -16.04
CA THR A 519 34.30 19.75 -17.32
C THR A 519 33.65 20.75 -18.26
N TYR A 520 32.42 21.18 -17.98
CA TYR A 520 31.66 22.06 -18.84
C TYR A 520 30.58 22.87 -18.09
N LEU A 521 30.60 24.20 -18.24
CA LEU A 521 29.66 25.13 -17.61
C LEU A 521 29.59 24.99 -16.08
N ASP A 522 28.46 24.52 -15.56
CA ASP A 522 28.19 24.38 -14.14
C ASP A 522 28.33 22.92 -13.74
N GLY A 523 28.91 22.66 -12.58
CA GLY A 523 28.98 21.33 -11.97
C GLY A 523 28.35 21.29 -10.60
N GLY A 524 28.18 20.11 -10.02
CA GLY A 524 27.59 19.94 -8.70
C GLY A 524 26.94 18.61 -8.46
N ILE A 525 26.29 18.47 -7.31
CA ILE A 525 25.41 17.35 -7.00
C ILE A 525 23.98 17.83 -7.20
N ALA A 526 23.34 17.33 -8.26
CA ALA A 526 21.96 17.65 -8.62
C ALA A 526 20.93 16.78 -7.86
N GLY A 527 21.39 15.70 -7.23
CA GLY A 527 20.56 14.78 -6.47
C GLY A 527 20.28 15.19 -5.03
N LYS A 528 19.37 14.45 -4.39
CA LYS A 528 19.09 14.52 -2.94
C LYS A 528 19.55 13.23 -2.27
N PRO A 529 20.77 13.19 -1.70
CA PRO A 529 21.31 11.98 -1.15
C PRO A 529 20.44 11.35 -0.07
N ALA A 530 20.39 10.02 -0.04
CA ALA A 530 19.67 9.26 0.97
C ALA A 530 20.18 7.82 1.07
N ILE A 531 19.96 7.20 2.22
CA ILE A 531 20.04 5.74 2.37
C ILE A 531 18.62 5.20 2.35
N THR A 532 18.38 4.17 1.54
CA THR A 532 17.07 3.53 1.39
C THR A 532 17.18 2.02 1.45
N THR A 533 16.09 1.35 1.80
CA THR A 533 15.93 -0.11 1.63
C THR A 533 14.72 -0.39 0.73
N ARG A 534 14.57 -1.66 0.36
CA ARG A 534 13.31 -2.17 -0.19
C ARG A 534 12.15 -1.87 0.77
N GLY A 535 11.14 -1.16 0.28
CA GLY A 535 9.98 -0.74 1.07
C GLY A 535 9.11 -1.90 1.55
N SER A 536 8.60 -1.77 2.78
CA SER A 536 7.71 -2.76 3.43
C SER A 536 6.42 -3.04 2.64
N TRP A 537 6.00 -2.14 1.76
CA TRP A 537 4.80 -2.28 0.94
C TRP A 537 4.93 -3.27 -0.23
N LEU A 538 6.14 -3.72 -0.61
CA LEU A 538 6.34 -4.54 -1.82
C LEU A 538 5.83 -5.98 -1.71
N ASP A 539 5.94 -6.61 -0.53
CA ASP A 539 5.52 -8.01 -0.29
C ASP A 539 4.42 -8.09 0.78
N SER A 540 3.58 -7.06 0.83
CA SER A 540 2.60 -6.83 1.87
C SER A 540 1.20 -7.32 1.46
N TYR A 541 0.28 -6.37 1.27
CA TYR A 541 -1.14 -6.55 1.04
C TYR A 541 -1.55 -6.23 -0.43
N TYR A 542 -0.57 -5.98 -1.30
CA TYR A 542 -0.77 -5.58 -2.69
C TYR A 542 0.03 -6.48 -3.62
N ILE A 543 -0.62 -7.00 -4.66
CA ILE A 543 0.01 -7.91 -5.63
C ILE A 543 0.83 -7.16 -6.66
N GLN A 544 0.34 -6.01 -7.13
CA GLN A 544 1.01 -5.22 -8.16
C GLN A 544 2.15 -4.40 -7.57
N ILE A 545 3.39 -4.52 -8.06
CA ILE A 545 4.53 -3.65 -7.70
C ILE A 545 4.19 -2.20 -8.08
N PRO A 546 4.31 -1.20 -7.18
CA PRO A 546 3.92 0.16 -7.49
C PRO A 546 4.90 0.81 -8.48
N GLU A 547 4.36 1.69 -9.32
CA GLU A 547 5.11 2.59 -10.20
C GLU A 547 4.78 4.04 -9.84
N ALA A 548 5.67 4.99 -10.14
CA ALA A 548 5.46 6.40 -9.79
C ALA A 548 4.13 7.00 -10.32
N ASP A 549 3.60 6.47 -11.42
CA ASP A 549 2.33 6.88 -12.05
C ASP A 549 1.08 6.27 -11.38
N ASP A 550 1.25 5.31 -10.45
CA ASP A 550 0.14 4.73 -9.70
C ASP A 550 -0.40 5.65 -8.61
N ASP A 551 0.37 6.67 -8.20
CA ASP A 551 -0.03 7.74 -7.30
C ASP A 551 -1.01 8.69 -8.01
N PRO A 552 -2.32 8.65 -7.70
CA PRO A 552 -3.26 9.52 -8.38
C PRO A 552 -3.09 10.99 -7.99
N TYR A 553 -2.56 11.28 -6.79
CA TYR A 553 -2.42 12.64 -6.27
C TYR A 553 -1.26 13.42 -6.89
N ARG A 554 -0.36 12.72 -7.59
CA ARG A 554 0.66 13.32 -8.45
C ARG A 554 0.10 14.23 -9.54
N TYR A 555 -1.08 13.88 -10.07
CA TYR A 555 -1.68 14.56 -11.22
C TYR A 555 -2.74 15.58 -10.85
N TYR A 556 -3.10 15.69 -9.56
CA TYR A 556 -4.01 16.72 -9.15
C TYR A 556 -3.30 18.06 -9.33
N ARG A 557 -3.80 18.86 -10.26
CA ARG A 557 -3.56 20.31 -10.40
C ARG A 557 -4.86 21.00 -10.84
N TRP A 558 -5.99 20.37 -10.56
CA TRP A 558 -7.30 20.81 -11.04
C TRP A 558 -7.75 22.06 -10.31
#